data_AF-A0A9P7NTS2-F1
#
_entry.id   AF-A0A9P7NTS2-F1
#
_cell.length_a   1.000
_cell.length_b   1.000
_cell.length_c   1.000
_cell.angle_alpha   90.00
_cell.angle_beta   90.00
_cell.angle_gamma   90.00
#
_symmetry.space_group_name_H-M   'P 1'
#
loop_
_entity.id
_entity.type
_entity.pdbx_description
1 polymer ?
#
loop_
_entity_poly.entity_id
_entity_poly.type
_entity_poly.pdbx_seq_one_letter_code
_entity_poly.pdbx_strand_id
1 'polypeptide(L)'
;MAEKKKQPNAFYLRHRTDWPTWMRFIQTRAKCLNIWDIIKPGSILAFQDEPKIPMMPPLSRYRTEIADTVATNVDQLSAEGLKDYERGKSRYITLLNEFEQVHSEYATEQRNIETLTALMQSTITIRLRNTCCDPDCSLQKWLANLKISVGMKDEIELEQAHDRYRLALKPMRTPKHWEPWLAEYEEAAERADKMGVAEFTQFNLITKDFIAAVAKISTWASIFLQTGRHEVGMSRQEMIRRFREHMILYEPTMPSKLRAGAFITADDANLAEGGIAIQSSKRDASSAADSVAKSTKRKSALQSTKNKGAASKKPKFEHGGCPACQQRHELRKCFYIHSNKAPKWFKPRQSTLYKIEHLRQTDTTFQELLKEQAIQPSTIIKQEKMTAWVKNYRN
;
A
#
# COMPACT_ATOMS: atom_id res chain seq x y z
N MET A 1 26.70 -22.40 -3.98
CA MET A 1 26.34 -20.99 -3.72
C MET A 1 24.84 -20.92 -3.54
N ALA A 2 24.36 -20.72 -2.32
CA ALA A 2 22.94 -20.77 -2.01
C ALA A 2 22.23 -19.51 -2.54
N GLU A 3 21.30 -19.74 -3.45
CA GLU A 3 20.43 -18.73 -4.06
C GLU A 3 19.53 -18.12 -2.98
N LYS A 4 19.81 -16.87 -2.60
CA LYS A 4 18.97 -16.10 -1.67
C LYS A 4 17.59 -15.94 -2.32
N LYS A 5 16.61 -16.75 -1.89
CA LYS A 5 15.20 -16.56 -2.20
C LYS A 5 14.81 -15.12 -1.82
N LYS A 6 14.65 -14.28 -2.85
CA LYS A 6 14.18 -12.91 -2.75
C LYS A 6 12.77 -12.96 -2.15
N GLN A 7 12.60 -12.54 -0.89
CA GLN A 7 11.27 -12.50 -0.27
C GLN A 7 10.37 -11.55 -1.10
N PRO A 8 9.19 -12.01 -1.57
CA PRO A 8 8.50 -11.34 -2.67
C PRO A 8 7.65 -10.12 -2.29
N ASN A 9 7.64 -9.63 -1.04
CA ASN A 9 6.82 -8.47 -0.63
C ASN A 9 7.53 -7.61 0.43
N ALA A 10 8.66 -6.99 0.08
CA ALA A 10 9.26 -5.97 0.95
C ALA A 10 8.46 -4.67 0.81
N PHE A 11 7.65 -4.34 1.82
CA PHE A 11 7.03 -3.02 1.95
C PHE A 11 8.11 -2.03 2.39
N TYR A 12 8.26 -0.93 1.65
CA TYR A 12 9.28 0.08 1.94
C TYR A 12 8.64 1.31 2.58
N LEU A 13 9.24 1.81 3.66
CA LEU A 13 8.82 3.05 4.31
C LEU A 13 9.50 4.25 3.64
N ARG A 14 8.80 4.89 2.70
CA ARG A 14 9.28 6.09 1.99
C ARG A 14 8.49 7.32 2.38
N HIS A 15 7.17 7.18 2.45
CA HIS A 15 6.24 8.26 2.70
C HIS A 15 5.23 7.90 3.79
N ARG A 16 4.50 8.92 4.24
CA ARG A 16 3.46 8.79 5.27
C ARG A 16 2.41 7.73 4.97
N THR A 17 2.01 7.64 3.70
CA THR A 17 1.02 6.67 3.22
C THR A 17 1.45 5.22 3.40
N ASP A 18 2.75 4.96 3.50
CA ASP A 18 3.30 3.61 3.59
C ASP A 18 3.30 3.11 5.05
N TRP A 19 3.15 4.02 6.03
CA TRP A 19 3.25 3.69 7.45
C TRP A 19 2.27 2.60 7.90
N PRO A 20 0.95 2.67 7.62
CA PRO A 20 0.02 1.67 8.14
C PRO A 20 0.33 0.25 7.63
N THR A 21 0.68 0.14 6.34
CA THR A 21 1.02 -1.13 5.69
C THR A 21 2.37 -1.65 6.15
N TRP A 22 3.38 -0.78 6.24
CA TRP A 22 4.71 -1.12 6.73
C TRP A 22 4.69 -1.53 8.20
N MET A 23 3.99 -0.78 9.06
CA MET A 23 3.87 -1.07 10.48
C MET A 23 3.16 -2.41 10.72
N ARG A 24 2.10 -2.71 9.95
CA ARG A 24 1.44 -4.01 10.00
C ARG A 24 2.37 -5.14 9.57
N PHE A 25 3.20 -4.92 8.54
CA PHE A 25 4.21 -5.89 8.10
C PHE A 25 5.26 -6.17 9.19
N ILE A 26 5.81 -5.11 9.81
CA ILE A 26 6.75 -5.25 10.94
C ILE A 26 6.09 -5.97 12.11
N GLN A 27 4.85 -5.60 12.45
CA GLN A 27 4.10 -6.23 13.53
C GLN A 27 3.87 -7.73 13.27
N THR A 28 3.44 -8.10 12.06
CA THR A 28 3.26 -9.51 11.69
C THR A 28 4.58 -10.27 11.83
N ARG A 29 5.69 -9.70 11.36
CA ARG A 29 6.99 -10.37 11.45
C ARG A 29 7.48 -10.50 12.89
N ALA A 30 7.33 -9.44 13.70
CA ALA A 30 7.69 -9.44 15.10
C ALA A 30 6.86 -10.43 15.93
N LYS A 31 5.57 -10.62 15.59
CA LYS A 31 4.73 -11.68 16.18
C LYS A 31 5.23 -13.07 15.79
N CYS A 32 5.60 -13.31 14.53
CA CYS A 32 6.20 -14.58 14.12
C CYS A 32 7.55 -14.88 14.80
N LEU A 33 8.25 -13.84 15.26
CA LEU A 33 9.52 -13.94 15.99
C LEU A 33 9.32 -13.91 17.52
N ASN A 34 8.08 -13.88 18.03
CA ASN A 34 7.73 -13.79 19.46
C ASN A 34 8.36 -12.60 20.22
N ILE A 35 8.69 -11.50 19.54
CA ILE A 35 9.31 -10.30 20.15
C ILE A 35 8.37 -9.08 20.16
N TRP A 36 7.16 -9.20 19.59
CA TRP A 36 6.23 -8.06 19.48
C TRP A 36 5.86 -7.44 20.83
N ASP A 37 5.64 -8.27 21.85
CA ASP A 37 5.24 -7.81 23.17
C ASP A 37 6.33 -7.02 23.88
N ILE A 38 7.59 -7.23 23.51
CA ILE A 38 8.74 -6.47 24.02
C ILE A 38 8.87 -5.15 23.23
N ILE A 39 8.72 -5.16 21.91
CA ILE A 39 9.00 -3.97 21.08
C ILE A 39 7.80 -3.02 20.88
N LYS A 40 6.59 -3.40 21.30
CA LYS A 40 5.40 -2.54 21.12
C LYS A 40 5.62 -1.16 21.74
N PRO A 41 5.16 -0.06 21.10
CA PRO A 41 5.26 1.27 21.68
C PRO A 41 4.57 1.31 23.04
N GLY A 42 5.31 1.68 24.09
CA GLY A 42 4.81 1.69 25.48
C GLY A 42 4.90 0.36 26.21
N SER A 43 5.63 -0.64 25.70
CA SER A 43 5.92 -1.84 26.49
C SER A 43 6.83 -1.52 27.66
N ILE A 44 6.53 -2.14 28.81
CA ILE A 44 7.36 -2.12 30.02
C ILE A 44 8.32 -3.32 30.02
N LEU A 45 8.09 -4.30 29.15
CA LEU A 45 8.89 -5.52 29.08
C LEU A 45 10.27 -5.20 28.47
N ALA A 46 11.32 -5.64 29.15
CA ALA A 46 12.69 -5.61 28.66
C ALA A 46 13.07 -6.96 28.05
N PHE A 47 14.09 -6.96 27.19
CA PHE A 47 14.73 -8.18 26.73
C PHE A 47 15.42 -8.90 27.89
N GLN A 48 15.64 -10.20 27.74
CA GLN A 48 16.34 -10.98 28.77
C GLN A 48 17.79 -10.51 28.91
N ASP A 49 18.26 -10.47 30.15
CA ASP A 49 19.68 -10.24 30.46
C ASP A 49 20.51 -11.48 30.13
N GLU A 50 21.80 -11.28 29.86
CA GLU A 50 22.73 -12.38 29.63
C GLU A 50 22.80 -13.28 30.89
N PRO A 51 22.48 -14.58 30.78
CA PRO A 51 22.48 -15.46 31.93
C PRO A 51 23.90 -15.70 32.44
N LYS A 52 24.05 -15.85 33.75
CA LYS A 52 25.34 -16.08 34.40
C LYS A 52 25.61 -17.57 34.57
N ILE A 53 26.81 -18.00 34.21
CA ILE A 53 27.25 -19.39 34.38
C ILE A 53 27.25 -19.72 35.88
N PRO A 54 26.56 -20.77 36.32
CA PRO A 54 26.59 -21.20 37.72
C PRO A 54 28.00 -21.65 38.09
N MET A 55 28.45 -21.34 39.30
CA MET A 55 29.77 -21.75 39.78
C MET A 55 29.67 -23.07 40.56
N MET A 56 30.59 -23.99 40.29
CA MET A 56 30.74 -25.20 41.11
C MET A 56 31.19 -24.80 42.53
N PRO A 57 30.58 -25.34 43.60
CA PRO A 57 31.06 -25.11 44.95
C PRO A 57 32.49 -25.63 45.12
N PRO A 58 33.41 -24.85 45.71
CA PRO A 58 34.79 -25.28 45.91
C PRO A 58 34.89 -26.43 46.92
N LEU A 59 35.89 -27.30 46.76
CA LEU A 59 36.13 -28.45 47.65
C LEU A 59 36.33 -28.06 49.12
N SER A 60 36.81 -26.85 49.36
CA SER A 60 36.98 -26.26 50.70
C SER A 60 35.68 -26.09 51.50
N ARG A 61 34.51 -26.21 50.88
CA ARG A 61 33.20 -26.15 51.55
C ARG A 61 32.75 -27.49 52.15
N TYR A 62 33.47 -28.57 51.90
CA TYR A 62 33.08 -29.92 52.31
C TYR A 62 33.96 -30.44 53.45
N ARG A 63 33.38 -31.27 54.32
CA ARG A 63 34.04 -31.80 55.53
C ARG A 63 35.16 -32.78 55.19
N THR A 64 36.36 -32.53 55.70
CA THR A 64 37.53 -33.40 55.62
C THR A 64 37.56 -34.43 56.75
N GLU A 65 38.38 -35.49 56.60
CA GLU A 65 38.61 -36.47 57.69
C GLU A 65 39.39 -35.88 58.88
N ILE A 66 40.28 -34.92 58.60
CA ILE A 66 41.07 -34.22 59.61
C ILE A 66 40.44 -32.85 59.84
N ALA A 67 39.94 -32.61 61.06
CA ALA A 67 39.43 -31.30 61.46
C ALA A 67 40.49 -30.20 61.18
N ASP A 68 40.04 -29.06 60.64
CA ASP A 68 40.86 -27.88 60.28
C ASP A 68 41.80 -28.01 59.08
N THR A 69 41.68 -29.07 58.28
CA THR A 69 42.37 -29.16 56.98
C THR A 69 41.46 -28.71 55.83
N VAL A 70 41.99 -27.92 54.89
CA VAL A 70 41.25 -27.50 53.69
C VAL A 70 41.42 -28.54 52.60
N ALA A 71 40.32 -29.19 52.20
CA ALA A 71 40.33 -30.16 51.10
C ALA A 71 40.77 -29.48 49.80
N THR A 72 41.88 -29.97 49.23
CA THR A 72 42.35 -29.59 47.90
C THR A 72 42.02 -30.69 46.87
N ASN A 73 41.82 -31.92 47.34
CA ASN A 73 41.46 -33.07 46.53
C ASN A 73 40.27 -33.83 47.13
N VAL A 74 39.51 -34.53 46.28
CA VAL A 74 38.30 -35.27 46.66
C VAL A 74 38.60 -36.37 47.68
N ASP A 75 39.79 -36.98 47.60
CA ASP A 75 40.23 -38.06 48.50
C ASP A 75 40.48 -37.60 49.95
N GLN A 76 40.55 -36.28 50.18
CA GLN A 76 40.73 -35.69 51.53
C GLN A 76 39.39 -35.48 52.25
N LEU A 77 38.27 -35.72 51.55
CA LEU A 77 36.93 -35.56 52.10
C LEU A 77 36.57 -36.75 52.99
N SER A 78 35.93 -36.45 54.12
CA SER A 78 35.27 -37.47 54.93
C SER A 78 34.16 -38.16 54.14
N ALA A 79 33.72 -39.35 54.57
CA ALA A 79 32.59 -40.06 53.96
C ALA A 79 31.30 -39.20 53.89
N GLU A 80 31.10 -38.29 54.84
CA GLU A 80 29.99 -37.31 54.84
C GLU A 80 30.25 -36.17 53.85
N GLY A 81 31.48 -35.62 53.83
CA GLY A 81 31.89 -34.58 52.89
C GLY A 81 31.85 -35.04 51.43
N LEU A 82 32.15 -36.31 51.17
CA LEU A 82 32.04 -36.92 49.84
C LEU A 82 30.58 -36.99 49.37
N LYS A 83 29.66 -37.42 50.24
CA LYS A 83 28.21 -37.44 49.95
C LYS A 83 27.67 -36.04 49.67
N ASP A 84 28.13 -35.04 50.43
CA ASP A 84 27.71 -33.66 50.21
C ASP A 84 28.32 -33.04 48.94
N TYR A 85 29.56 -33.42 48.60
CA TYR A 85 30.19 -33.07 47.34
C TYR A 85 29.45 -33.67 46.15
N GLU A 86 29.10 -34.96 46.18
CA GLU A 86 28.30 -35.61 45.15
C GLU A 86 26.93 -34.92 44.99
N ARG A 87 26.27 -34.59 46.09
CA ARG A 87 25.00 -33.83 46.08
C ARG A 87 25.17 -32.43 45.48
N GLY A 88 26.24 -31.74 45.84
CA GLY A 88 26.60 -30.43 45.28
C GLY A 88 26.90 -30.49 43.79
N LYS A 89 27.59 -31.54 43.34
CA LYS A 89 27.85 -31.83 41.93
C LYS A 89 26.55 -32.12 41.17
N SER A 90 25.64 -32.93 41.72
CA SER A 90 24.32 -33.15 41.13
C SER A 90 23.52 -31.85 41.01
N ARG A 91 23.50 -31.02 42.05
CA ARG A 91 22.85 -29.70 42.01
C ARG A 91 23.48 -28.77 40.98
N TYR A 92 24.81 -28.76 40.87
CA TYR A 92 25.53 -28.00 39.85
C TYR A 92 25.17 -28.44 38.44
N ILE A 93 25.07 -29.75 38.18
CA ILE A 93 24.62 -30.29 36.89
C ILE A 93 23.19 -29.82 36.57
N THR A 94 22.27 -29.84 37.55
CA THR A 94 20.91 -29.30 37.37
C THR A 94 20.94 -27.81 37.00
N LEU A 95 21.73 -27.00 37.72
CA LEU A 95 21.88 -25.58 37.44
C LEU A 95 22.51 -25.31 36.08
N LEU A 96 23.45 -26.15 35.63
CA LEU A 96 24.02 -26.07 34.28
C LEU A 96 22.97 -26.33 33.21
N ASN A 97 22.14 -27.37 33.38
CA ASN A 97 21.05 -27.67 32.44
C ASN A 97 20.04 -26.50 32.37
N GLU A 98 19.69 -25.91 33.51
CA GLU A 98 18.84 -24.71 33.56
C GLU A 98 19.51 -23.52 32.86
N PHE A 99 20.80 -23.30 33.10
CA PHE A 99 21.58 -22.26 32.44
C PHE A 99 21.62 -22.47 30.91
N GLU A 100 21.86 -23.68 30.43
CA GLU A 100 21.87 -24.01 29.01
C GLU A 100 20.53 -23.71 28.35
N GLN A 101 19.42 -24.05 29.04
CA GLN A 101 18.08 -23.73 28.58
C GLN A 101 17.88 -22.22 28.46
N VAL A 102 18.12 -21.46 29.54
CA VAL A 102 17.95 -20.00 29.55
C VAL A 102 18.86 -19.32 28.54
N HIS A 103 20.11 -19.76 28.41
CA HIS A 103 21.05 -19.25 27.42
C HIS A 103 20.58 -19.54 25.98
N SER A 104 19.98 -20.71 25.73
CA SER A 104 19.40 -21.03 24.42
C SER A 104 18.21 -20.13 24.05
N GLU A 105 17.37 -19.79 25.04
CA GLU A 105 16.24 -18.88 24.90
C GLU A 105 16.75 -17.45 24.63
N TYR A 106 17.69 -16.95 25.43
CA TYR A 106 18.38 -15.67 25.23
C TYR A 106 19.03 -15.58 23.84
N ALA A 107 19.79 -16.60 23.42
CA ALA A 107 20.43 -16.61 22.12
C ALA A 107 19.42 -16.61 20.97
N THR A 108 18.25 -17.23 21.15
CA THR A 108 17.18 -17.21 20.16
C THR A 108 16.51 -15.84 20.11
N GLU A 109 16.28 -15.22 21.25
CA GLU A 109 15.76 -13.86 21.34
C GLU A 109 16.71 -12.87 20.65
N GLN A 110 18.01 -12.94 20.90
CA GLN A 110 18.99 -12.08 20.23
C GLN A 110 19.01 -12.27 18.70
N ARG A 111 18.99 -13.51 18.20
CA ARG A 111 18.87 -13.77 16.75
C ARG A 111 17.59 -13.17 16.16
N ASN A 112 16.49 -13.21 16.91
CA ASN A 112 15.22 -12.65 16.48
C ASN A 112 15.28 -11.11 16.42
N ILE A 113 15.93 -10.47 17.41
CA ILE A 113 16.20 -9.03 17.43
C ILE A 113 17.06 -8.62 16.24
N GLU A 114 18.19 -9.31 16.01
CA GLU A 114 19.07 -9.05 14.86
C GLU A 114 18.33 -9.20 13.54
N THR A 115 17.51 -10.24 13.41
CA THR A 115 16.69 -10.49 12.21
C THR A 115 15.72 -9.36 11.96
N LEU A 116 15.02 -8.87 13.00
CA LEU A 116 14.08 -7.77 12.87
C LEU A 116 14.80 -6.44 12.60
N THR A 117 15.94 -6.22 13.25
CA THR A 117 16.80 -5.04 13.08
C THR A 117 17.26 -4.91 11.63
N ALA A 118 17.81 -5.99 11.06
CA ALA A 118 18.23 -6.03 9.66
C ALA A 118 17.04 -5.82 8.69
N LEU A 119 15.87 -6.35 9.03
CA LEU A 119 14.66 -6.17 8.24
C LEU A 119 14.15 -4.72 8.29
N MET A 120 14.17 -4.07 9.45
CA MET A 120 13.82 -2.65 9.57
C MET A 120 14.81 -1.79 8.77
N GLN A 121 16.11 -1.99 8.95
CA GLN A 121 17.14 -1.23 8.25
C GLN A 121 17.10 -1.40 6.72
N SER A 122 16.65 -2.57 6.22
CA SER A 122 16.52 -2.83 4.78
C SER A 122 15.21 -2.34 4.17
N THR A 123 14.16 -2.17 4.97
CA THR A 123 12.83 -1.69 4.51
C THR A 123 12.64 -0.19 4.65
N ILE A 124 13.55 0.50 5.32
CA ILE A 124 13.50 1.95 5.55
C ILE A 124 14.46 2.67 4.59
N THR A 125 14.13 3.90 4.17
CA THR A 125 15.04 4.73 3.37
C THR A 125 16.30 5.14 4.15
N ILE A 126 17.42 5.33 3.45
CA ILE A 126 18.70 5.66 4.09
C ILE A 126 18.64 6.91 4.97
N ARG A 127 17.85 7.92 4.57
CA ARG A 127 17.63 9.14 5.35
C ARG A 127 17.04 8.81 6.72
N LEU A 128 15.95 8.04 6.75
CA LEU A 128 15.26 7.65 7.97
C LEU A 128 16.14 6.73 8.83
N ARG A 129 16.91 5.84 8.22
CA ARG A 129 17.88 4.99 8.93
C ARG A 129 18.90 5.85 9.70
N ASN A 130 19.46 6.86 9.06
CA ASN A 130 20.49 7.70 9.68
C ASN A 130 19.94 8.67 10.73
N THR A 131 18.65 9.04 10.66
CA THR A 131 18.06 10.01 11.60
C THR A 131 17.27 9.37 12.74
N CYS A 132 16.80 8.13 12.57
CA CYS A 132 15.84 7.52 13.50
C CYS A 132 16.33 6.20 14.12
N CYS A 133 17.35 5.55 13.54
CA CYS A 133 17.84 4.24 13.97
C CYS A 133 19.25 4.33 14.57
N ASP A 134 19.38 4.94 15.75
CA ASP A 134 20.65 5.00 16.49
C ASP A 134 21.01 3.63 17.11
N PRO A 135 22.25 3.16 16.98
CA PRO A 135 22.65 1.83 17.47
C PRO A 135 22.50 1.67 18.98
N ASP A 136 22.62 2.77 19.74
CA ASP A 136 22.49 2.76 21.20
C ASP A 136 21.02 2.80 21.69
N CYS A 137 20.08 2.98 20.77
CA CYS A 137 18.66 3.06 21.08
C CYS A 137 17.95 1.72 20.84
N SER A 138 16.96 1.42 21.69
CA SER A 138 16.11 0.23 21.53
C SER A 138 15.23 0.30 20.28
N LEU A 139 14.82 -0.87 19.77
CA LEU A 139 13.88 -0.98 18.65
C LEU A 139 12.54 -0.26 18.89
N GLN A 140 12.10 -0.18 20.14
CA GLN A 140 10.92 0.61 20.53
C GLN A 140 11.11 2.09 20.18
N LYS A 141 12.27 2.65 20.55
CA LYS A 141 12.60 4.05 20.30
C LYS A 141 12.78 4.32 18.82
N TRP A 142 13.32 3.35 18.06
CA TRP A 142 13.35 3.44 16.60
C TRP A 142 11.94 3.54 16.02
N LEU A 143 11.01 2.68 16.44
CA LEU A 143 9.61 2.74 15.96
C LEU A 143 8.94 4.07 16.32
N ALA A 144 9.16 4.60 17.51
CA ALA A 144 8.63 5.91 17.92
C ALA A 144 9.21 7.05 17.05
N ASN A 145 10.53 7.07 16.86
CA ASN A 145 11.20 8.08 16.03
C ASN A 145 10.78 7.99 14.56
N LEU A 146 10.60 6.77 14.03
CA LEU A 146 10.09 6.55 12.68
C LEU A 146 8.64 7.05 12.54
N LYS A 147 7.78 6.81 13.54
CA LYS A 147 6.40 7.34 13.56
C LYS A 147 6.41 8.88 13.47
N ILE A 148 7.22 9.53 14.30
CA ILE A 148 7.34 11.00 14.35
C ILE A 148 7.90 11.56 13.04
N SER A 149 9.01 11.00 12.55
CA SER A 149 9.74 11.47 11.36
C SER A 149 8.97 11.30 10.05
N VAL A 150 8.05 10.33 9.99
CA VAL A 150 7.15 10.11 8.86
C VAL A 150 5.91 11.03 8.91
N GLY A 151 5.76 11.79 10.01
CA GLY A 151 4.65 12.74 10.18
C GLY A 151 3.35 12.08 10.63
N MET A 152 3.43 10.87 11.21
CA MET A 152 2.30 10.22 11.87
C MET A 152 2.17 10.76 13.29
N LYS A 153 1.84 12.05 13.39
CA LYS A 153 1.29 12.60 14.62
C LYS A 153 -0.19 12.29 14.61
N ASP A 154 -0.70 11.71 15.68
CA ASP A 154 -2.11 11.34 15.80
C ASP A 154 -3.04 12.56 15.55
N GLU A 155 -2.53 13.76 15.85
CA GLU A 155 -3.16 15.06 15.56
C GLU A 155 -3.31 15.38 14.05
N ILE A 156 -2.32 15.06 13.22
CA ILE A 156 -2.39 15.29 11.75
C ILE A 156 -3.31 14.24 11.11
N GLU A 157 -3.41 13.04 11.68
CA GLU A 157 -4.39 12.04 11.24
C GLU A 157 -5.81 12.44 11.64
N LEU A 158 -5.98 13.01 12.83
CA LEU A 158 -7.25 13.55 13.30
C LEU A 158 -7.72 14.70 12.40
N GLU A 159 -6.86 15.67 12.09
CA GLU A 159 -7.16 16.80 11.20
C GLU A 159 -7.53 16.30 9.79
N GLN A 160 -6.80 15.30 9.27
CA GLN A 160 -7.14 14.71 7.97
C GLN A 160 -8.43 13.90 7.97
N ALA A 161 -8.73 13.18 9.05
CA ALA A 161 -10.00 12.48 9.20
C ALA A 161 -11.15 13.48 9.28
N HIS A 162 -10.96 14.59 10.01
CA HIS A 162 -11.91 15.70 10.10
C HIS A 162 -12.16 16.36 8.74
N ASP A 163 -11.10 16.74 8.02
CA ASP A 163 -11.18 17.33 6.69
C ASP A 163 -11.87 16.41 5.69
N ARG A 164 -11.51 15.11 5.67
CA ARG A 164 -12.15 14.14 4.77
C ARG A 164 -13.63 13.96 5.08
N TYR A 165 -13.99 13.93 6.36
CA TYR A 165 -15.39 13.86 6.76
C TYR A 165 -16.18 15.09 6.29
N ARG A 166 -15.62 16.30 6.48
CA ARG A 166 -16.23 17.54 5.98
C ARG A 166 -16.32 17.59 4.46
N LEU A 167 -15.34 17.02 3.75
CA LEU A 167 -15.39 16.88 2.30
C LEU A 167 -16.50 15.92 1.85
N ALA A 168 -16.68 14.79 2.53
CA ALA A 168 -17.73 13.82 2.22
C ALA A 168 -19.15 14.38 2.49
N LEU A 169 -19.29 15.25 3.49
CA LEU A 169 -20.53 15.97 3.80
C LEU A 169 -20.88 17.09 2.81
N LYS A 170 -20.05 17.36 1.79
CA LYS A 170 -20.41 18.34 0.76
C LYS A 170 -21.71 17.91 0.07
N PRO A 171 -22.70 18.82 -0.07
CA PRO A 171 -24.00 18.47 -0.63
C PRO A 171 -23.89 17.78 -1.97
N MET A 172 -24.53 16.63 -2.09
CA MET A 172 -24.53 15.89 -3.35
C MET A 172 -25.26 16.72 -4.41
N ARG A 173 -24.66 16.83 -5.60
CA ARG A 173 -25.21 17.65 -6.70
C ARG A 173 -26.02 16.85 -7.70
N THR A 174 -25.76 15.55 -7.79
CA THR A 174 -26.35 14.69 -8.83
C THR A 174 -26.78 13.37 -8.20
N PRO A 175 -28.05 12.95 -8.35
CA PRO A 175 -28.55 11.71 -7.74
C PRO A 175 -27.88 10.46 -8.32
N LYS A 176 -27.43 10.48 -9.59
CA LYS A 176 -26.79 9.35 -10.28
C LYS A 176 -25.47 8.85 -9.67
N HIS A 177 -24.85 9.60 -8.76
CA HIS A 177 -23.58 9.24 -8.11
C HIS A 177 -23.77 8.98 -6.61
N TRP A 178 -24.99 8.66 -6.18
CA TRP A 178 -25.29 8.42 -4.78
C TRP A 178 -24.50 7.24 -4.18
N GLU A 179 -24.26 6.19 -4.97
CA GLU A 179 -23.57 4.98 -4.50
C GLU A 179 -22.06 5.22 -4.25
N PRO A 180 -21.28 5.80 -5.19
CA PRO A 180 -19.90 6.22 -4.90
C PRO A 180 -19.80 7.24 -3.77
N TRP A 181 -20.73 8.21 -3.70
CA TRP A 181 -20.75 9.21 -2.64
C TRP A 181 -21.01 8.58 -1.27
N LEU A 182 -21.96 7.64 -1.19
CA LEU A 182 -22.29 6.96 0.06
C LEU A 182 -21.12 6.11 0.57
N ALA A 183 -20.40 5.44 -0.34
CA ALA A 183 -19.20 4.69 0.00
C ALA A 183 -18.09 5.60 0.55
N GLU A 184 -17.83 6.75 -0.09
CA GLU A 184 -16.87 7.74 0.41
C GLU A 184 -17.26 8.29 1.79
N TYR A 185 -18.55 8.54 2.02
CA TYR A 185 -19.08 8.97 3.31
C TYR A 185 -18.94 7.89 4.39
N GLU A 186 -19.33 6.65 4.11
CA GLU A 186 -19.17 5.51 5.04
C GLU A 186 -17.70 5.32 5.45
N GLU A 187 -16.78 5.36 4.48
CA GLU A 187 -15.34 5.21 4.71
C GLU A 187 -14.74 6.38 5.51
N ALA A 188 -15.18 7.62 5.24
CA ALA A 188 -14.75 8.80 5.99
C ALA A 188 -15.31 8.79 7.42
N ALA A 189 -16.58 8.41 7.58
CA ALA A 189 -17.25 8.37 8.87
C ALA A 189 -16.70 7.23 9.75
N GLU A 190 -16.34 6.07 9.19
CA GLU A 190 -15.67 5.00 9.94
C GLU A 190 -14.28 5.42 10.44
N ARG A 191 -13.53 6.19 9.63
CA ARG A 191 -12.26 6.78 10.09
C ARG A 191 -12.44 7.83 11.17
N ALA A 192 -13.43 8.72 11.05
CA ALA A 192 -13.72 9.73 12.07
C ALA A 192 -14.11 9.10 13.42
N ASP A 193 -14.86 7.99 13.37
CA ASP A 193 -15.23 7.17 14.53
C ASP A 193 -14.00 6.56 15.21
N LYS A 194 -13.12 5.92 14.42
CA LYS A 194 -11.86 5.32 14.92
C LYS A 194 -10.91 6.33 15.55
N MET A 195 -10.91 7.58 15.08
CA MET A 195 -10.03 8.65 15.59
C MET A 195 -10.66 9.47 16.73
N GLY A 196 -11.95 9.27 17.05
CA GLY A 196 -12.62 9.98 18.13
C GLY A 196 -12.86 11.47 17.86
N VAL A 197 -13.20 11.85 16.62
CA VAL A 197 -13.54 13.24 16.28
C VAL A 197 -14.75 13.71 17.11
N ALA A 198 -14.62 14.81 17.86
CA ALA A 198 -15.68 15.29 18.77
C ALA A 198 -17.02 15.62 18.07
N GLU A 199 -16.98 16.10 16.83
CA GLU A 199 -18.18 16.35 16.00
C GLU A 199 -18.92 15.03 15.64
N PHE A 200 -18.24 13.89 15.75
CA PHE A 200 -18.76 12.56 15.49
C PHE A 200 -19.32 11.86 16.75
N THR A 201 -19.20 12.46 17.94
CA THR A 201 -19.69 11.87 19.20
C THR A 201 -21.21 11.97 19.36
N GLN A 202 -21.85 12.94 18.70
CA GLN A 202 -23.27 13.21 18.85
C GLN A 202 -24.06 12.75 17.62
N PHE A 203 -24.91 11.73 17.79
CA PHE A 203 -25.77 11.22 16.72
C PHE A 203 -26.63 12.31 16.07
N ASN A 204 -27.16 13.25 16.85
CA ASN A 204 -27.97 14.36 16.35
C ASN A 204 -27.23 15.27 15.36
N LEU A 205 -25.93 15.51 15.56
CA LEU A 205 -25.11 16.30 14.65
C LEU A 205 -24.86 15.55 13.35
N ILE A 206 -24.50 14.26 13.45
CA ILE A 206 -24.31 13.37 12.30
C ILE A 206 -25.58 13.32 11.44
N THR A 207 -26.75 13.16 12.06
CA THR A 207 -28.03 13.11 11.35
C THR A 207 -28.33 14.43 10.65
N LYS A 208 -28.12 15.57 11.30
CA LYS A 208 -28.34 16.90 10.71
C LYS A 208 -27.44 17.12 9.49
N ASP A 209 -26.16 16.79 9.60
CA ASP A 209 -25.18 17.01 8.53
C ASP A 209 -25.43 16.07 7.34
N PHE A 210 -25.78 14.81 7.61
CA PHE A 210 -26.13 13.86 6.56
C PHE A 210 -27.38 14.31 5.78
N ILE A 211 -28.44 14.71 6.50
CA ILE A 211 -29.68 15.21 5.90
C ILE A 211 -29.41 16.46 5.07
N ALA A 212 -28.60 17.40 5.56
CA ALA A 212 -28.21 18.59 4.81
C ALA A 212 -27.45 18.25 3.51
N ALA A 213 -26.65 17.18 3.52
CA ALA A 213 -25.91 16.72 2.34
C ALA A 213 -26.82 16.09 1.27
N VAL A 214 -27.89 15.38 1.67
CA VAL A 214 -28.81 14.68 0.75
C VAL A 214 -30.11 15.44 0.43
N ALA A 215 -30.43 16.52 1.16
CA ALA A 215 -31.70 17.25 1.01
C ALA A 215 -31.96 17.79 -0.41
N LYS A 216 -30.92 18.06 -1.19
CA LYS A 216 -31.05 18.63 -2.55
C LYS A 216 -31.38 17.60 -3.62
N ILE A 217 -31.16 16.32 -3.36
CA ILE A 217 -31.22 15.25 -4.38
C ILE A 217 -32.36 14.27 -4.16
N SER A 218 -32.94 14.22 -2.96
CA SER A 218 -33.90 13.19 -2.59
C SER A 218 -34.91 13.73 -1.60
N THR A 219 -36.18 13.43 -1.84
CA THR A 219 -37.29 13.68 -0.91
C THR A 219 -37.19 12.82 0.35
N TRP A 220 -36.32 11.78 0.36
CA TRP A 220 -36.04 10.95 1.52
C TRP A 220 -35.64 11.76 2.75
N ALA A 221 -34.86 12.83 2.57
CA ALA A 221 -34.42 13.69 3.66
C ALA A 221 -35.61 14.23 4.49
N SER A 222 -36.66 14.66 3.80
CA SER A 222 -37.89 15.19 4.40
C SER A 222 -38.73 14.08 5.04
N ILE A 223 -38.83 12.92 4.37
CA ILE A 223 -39.57 11.75 4.89
C ILE A 223 -38.90 11.23 6.17
N PHE A 224 -37.58 11.09 6.14
CA PHE A 224 -36.78 10.63 7.28
C PHE A 224 -36.89 11.56 8.49
N LEU A 225 -36.91 12.89 8.28
CA LEU A 225 -37.13 13.85 9.35
C LEU A 225 -38.51 13.73 10.00
N GLN A 226 -39.54 13.33 9.24
CA GLN A 226 -40.92 13.23 9.72
C GLN A 226 -41.21 11.91 10.43
N THR A 227 -40.68 10.79 9.94
CA THR A 227 -41.06 9.45 10.42
C THR A 227 -39.89 8.68 11.04
N GLY A 228 -38.71 8.73 10.44
CA GLY A 228 -37.59 7.85 10.78
C GLY A 228 -36.68 8.34 11.91
N ARG A 229 -36.61 9.66 12.18
CA ARG A 229 -35.65 10.24 13.14
C ARG A 229 -35.86 9.78 14.59
N HIS A 230 -37.11 9.54 14.99
CA HIS A 230 -37.51 9.31 16.38
C HIS A 230 -37.65 7.83 16.73
N GLU A 231 -37.31 6.92 15.83
CA GLU A 231 -37.41 5.49 16.09
C GLU A 231 -36.37 5.01 17.11
N VAL A 232 -36.76 4.03 17.93
CA VAL A 232 -35.90 3.47 18.98
C VAL A 232 -34.82 2.60 18.33
N GLY A 233 -33.55 2.87 18.64
CA GLY A 233 -32.41 2.15 18.04
C GLY A 233 -31.84 2.80 16.77
N MET A 234 -32.26 4.01 16.42
CA MET A 234 -31.70 4.74 15.29
C MET A 234 -30.21 5.07 15.50
N SER A 235 -29.37 4.33 14.79
CA SER A 235 -27.94 4.56 14.71
C SER A 235 -27.57 5.18 13.35
N ARG A 236 -26.34 5.68 13.22
CA ARG A 236 -25.81 6.14 11.92
C ARG A 236 -25.94 5.05 10.87
N GLN A 237 -25.62 3.80 11.22
CA GLN A 237 -25.66 2.67 10.29
C GLN A 237 -27.07 2.39 9.81
N GLU A 238 -28.05 2.44 10.72
CA GLU A 238 -29.46 2.22 10.38
C GLU A 238 -30.02 3.36 9.49
N MET A 239 -29.65 4.62 9.77
CA MET A 239 -29.98 5.76 8.91
C MET A 239 -29.42 5.58 7.49
N ILE A 240 -28.16 5.20 7.37
CA ILE A 240 -27.50 4.97 6.07
C ILE A 240 -28.17 3.81 5.32
N ARG A 241 -28.49 2.71 6.02
CA ARG A 241 -29.20 1.56 5.44
C ARG A 241 -30.52 1.98 4.80
N ARG A 242 -31.35 2.74 5.52
CA ARG A 242 -32.64 3.24 5.01
C ARG A 242 -32.51 4.21 3.84
N PHE A 243 -31.48 5.06 3.86
CA PHE A 243 -31.18 5.93 2.73
C PHE A 243 -30.83 5.10 1.48
N ARG A 244 -29.95 4.10 1.64
CA ARG A 244 -29.55 3.18 0.57
C ARG A 244 -30.76 2.46 -0.02
N GLU A 245 -31.65 1.93 0.81
CA GLU A 245 -32.87 1.26 0.36
C GLU A 245 -33.79 2.19 -0.43
N HIS A 246 -33.98 3.42 0.05
CA HIS A 246 -34.75 4.41 -0.69
C HIS A 246 -34.09 4.78 -2.03
N MET A 247 -32.77 4.99 -2.06
CA MET A 247 -32.09 5.34 -3.31
C MET A 247 -32.09 4.20 -4.32
N ILE A 248 -32.02 2.94 -3.89
CA ILE A 248 -32.16 1.78 -4.79
C ILE A 248 -33.56 1.73 -5.42
N LEU A 249 -34.61 2.03 -4.65
CA LEU A 249 -36.00 1.98 -5.12
C LEU A 249 -36.36 3.13 -6.07
N TYR A 250 -35.86 4.34 -5.80
CA TYR A 250 -36.29 5.55 -6.51
C TYR A 250 -35.27 6.07 -7.54
N GLU A 251 -33.99 5.75 -7.40
CA GLU A 251 -32.89 6.18 -8.28
C GLU A 251 -31.89 5.02 -8.53
N PRO A 252 -32.32 3.94 -9.22
CA PRO A 252 -31.45 2.80 -9.49
C PRO A 252 -30.24 3.25 -10.32
N THR A 253 -29.04 3.14 -9.74
CA THR A 253 -27.79 3.21 -10.50
C THR A 253 -27.77 2.01 -11.41
N MET A 254 -28.10 2.21 -12.69
CA MET A 254 -28.02 1.14 -13.69
C MET A 254 -26.63 0.50 -13.60
N PRO A 255 -26.51 -0.80 -13.26
CA PRO A 255 -25.23 -1.45 -13.27
C PRO A 255 -24.75 -1.46 -14.72
N SER A 256 -23.62 -0.81 -14.96
CA SER A 256 -22.84 -1.00 -16.18
C SER A 256 -22.56 -2.50 -16.31
N LYS A 257 -23.38 -3.20 -17.12
CA LYS A 257 -23.17 -4.57 -17.60
C LYS A 257 -22.46 -5.49 -16.59
N LEU A 258 -23.12 -5.82 -15.49
CA LEU A 258 -22.77 -7.04 -14.78
C LEU A 258 -23.21 -8.22 -15.64
N ARG A 259 -22.28 -9.15 -15.88
CA ARG A 259 -22.53 -10.47 -16.47
C ARG A 259 -23.83 -11.05 -15.89
N ALA A 260 -24.83 -11.23 -16.74
CA ALA A 260 -25.85 -12.23 -16.49
C ALA A 260 -25.14 -13.58 -16.41
N GLY A 261 -25.13 -14.20 -15.22
CA GLY A 261 -24.56 -15.53 -15.02
C GLY A 261 -23.95 -15.74 -13.64
N ALA A 262 -24.76 -15.63 -12.59
CA ALA A 262 -24.63 -16.42 -11.35
C ALA A 262 -25.87 -16.15 -10.50
N PHE A 263 -26.82 -17.07 -10.52
CA PHE A 263 -27.95 -17.06 -9.60
C PHE A 263 -27.43 -17.35 -8.17
N ILE A 264 -27.86 -16.53 -7.22
CA ILE A 264 -28.00 -16.93 -5.82
C ILE A 264 -29.44 -17.43 -5.70
N THR A 265 -29.64 -18.62 -5.13
CA THR A 265 -30.85 -18.93 -4.37
C THR A 265 -30.42 -19.35 -2.99
N ALA A 266 -30.83 -18.57 -1.99
CA ALA A 266 -30.77 -18.96 -0.59
C ALA A 266 -32.07 -19.69 -0.22
N ASP A 267 -31.94 -20.59 0.74
CA ASP A 267 -32.98 -21.26 1.53
C ASP A 267 -33.83 -22.34 0.85
N ASP A 268 -33.40 -23.60 1.05
CA ASP A 268 -34.29 -24.55 1.70
C ASP A 268 -33.49 -25.49 2.61
N ALA A 269 -33.94 -25.61 3.85
CA ALA A 269 -33.26 -26.34 4.92
C ALA A 269 -33.95 -27.70 5.17
N ASN A 270 -33.13 -28.75 5.29
CA ASN A 270 -33.34 -29.99 6.05
C ASN A 270 -34.64 -30.81 5.84
N LEU A 271 -34.53 -32.00 5.25
CA LEU A 271 -34.64 -33.32 5.95
C LEU A 271 -34.72 -34.50 4.97
N ALA A 272 -34.10 -35.60 5.41
CA ALA A 272 -34.41 -37.01 5.11
C ALA A 272 -34.10 -37.59 3.71
N GLU A 273 -33.00 -38.37 3.69
CA GLU A 273 -33.04 -39.84 3.56
C GLU A 273 -33.34 -40.45 2.17
N GLY A 274 -32.34 -41.18 1.66
CA GLY A 274 -32.58 -42.43 0.92
C GLY A 274 -32.06 -42.51 -0.51
N GLY A 275 -30.80 -42.94 -0.66
CA GLY A 275 -30.26 -43.75 -1.80
C GLY A 275 -30.25 -43.09 -3.18
N ILE A 276 -29.29 -43.32 -4.08
CA ILE A 276 -28.45 -44.47 -4.40
C ILE A 276 -27.21 -43.84 -5.09
N ALA A 277 -26.00 -44.03 -4.56
CA ALA A 277 -24.96 -44.91 -5.16
C ALA A 277 -24.73 -44.62 -6.68
N ILE A 278 -23.53 -44.43 -7.23
CA ILE A 278 -22.26 -45.07 -6.89
C ILE A 278 -21.19 -44.56 -7.90
N GLN A 279 -19.94 -44.51 -7.43
CA GLN A 279 -18.66 -44.63 -8.16
C GLN A 279 -18.24 -43.51 -9.13
N SER A 280 -17.20 -42.74 -8.80
CA SER A 280 -15.77 -43.09 -8.89
C SER A 280 -15.27 -43.28 -10.32
N SER A 281 -14.42 -42.36 -10.80
CA SER A 281 -13.04 -42.73 -11.13
C SER A 281 -12.12 -41.52 -11.33
N LYS A 282 -10.99 -41.59 -10.61
CA LYS A 282 -9.70 -40.93 -10.90
C LYS A 282 -9.34 -41.03 -12.39
N ARG A 283 -8.67 -40.00 -12.92
CA ARG A 283 -7.23 -40.02 -13.24
C ARG A 283 -6.73 -38.72 -13.87
N ASP A 284 -5.53 -38.37 -13.45
CA ASP A 284 -4.67 -37.31 -13.96
C ASP A 284 -4.21 -37.54 -15.40
N ALA A 285 -3.86 -36.43 -16.05
CA ALA A 285 -2.57 -36.17 -16.72
C ALA A 285 -2.71 -35.59 -18.13
N SER A 286 -2.23 -34.34 -18.24
CA SER A 286 -1.39 -33.77 -19.30
C SER A 286 -1.75 -34.01 -20.77
N SER A 287 -1.91 -32.92 -21.52
CA SER A 287 -0.86 -32.48 -22.47
C SER A 287 -1.25 -31.18 -23.18
N ALA A 288 -0.24 -30.34 -23.37
CA ALA A 288 -0.23 -29.24 -24.31
C ALA A 288 -0.14 -29.78 -25.76
N ALA A 289 -0.76 -29.07 -26.71
CA ALA A 289 -0.15 -28.64 -27.97
C ALA A 289 -1.19 -27.98 -28.87
N ASP A 290 -0.70 -27.01 -29.62
CA ASP A 290 -1.33 -26.26 -30.69
C ASP A 290 -2.22 -27.07 -31.63
N SER A 291 -3.31 -26.45 -32.14
CA SER A 291 -3.53 -26.31 -33.58
C SER A 291 -4.81 -25.54 -33.92
N VAL A 292 -4.60 -24.45 -34.65
CA VAL A 292 -5.36 -23.92 -35.79
C VAL A 292 -6.64 -24.69 -36.17
N ALA A 293 -7.78 -23.99 -36.17
CA ALA A 293 -8.95 -24.38 -36.95
C ALA A 293 -9.50 -23.19 -37.75
N LYS A 294 -9.52 -23.41 -39.08
CA LYS A 294 -10.08 -22.56 -40.14
C LYS A 294 -11.61 -22.46 -40.05
N SER A 295 -12.09 -21.24 -40.30
CA SER A 295 -13.21 -20.88 -41.20
C SER A 295 -14.47 -21.76 -41.26
N THR A 296 -15.60 -21.15 -40.89
CA THR A 296 -16.82 -21.29 -41.72
C THR A 296 -17.57 -19.96 -41.85
N LYS A 297 -17.65 -19.51 -43.11
CA LYS A 297 -18.49 -18.42 -43.66
C LYS A 297 -19.94 -18.47 -43.15
N ARG A 298 -20.50 -17.30 -42.84
CA ARG A 298 -21.81 -16.88 -43.38
C ARG A 298 -21.72 -15.45 -43.91
N LYS A 299 -22.01 -15.33 -45.21
CA LYS A 299 -22.18 -14.09 -45.96
C LYS A 299 -23.61 -13.57 -45.77
N SER A 300 -23.79 -12.27 -45.59
CA SER A 300 -24.93 -11.55 -46.18
C SER A 300 -24.46 -10.20 -46.72
N ALA A 301 -24.93 -9.92 -47.93
CA ALA A 301 -24.56 -8.84 -48.83
C ALA A 301 -24.91 -7.45 -48.26
N LEU A 302 -24.01 -6.46 -48.35
CA LEU A 302 -23.86 -5.49 -49.45
C LEU A 302 -25.09 -4.57 -49.65
N GLN A 303 -25.02 -3.36 -49.10
CA GLN A 303 -25.42 -2.16 -49.83
C GLN A 303 -24.34 -1.09 -49.67
N SER A 304 -23.90 -0.63 -50.84
CA SER A 304 -22.81 0.32 -51.07
C SER A 304 -23.44 1.63 -51.51
N THR A 305 -23.07 2.73 -50.85
CA THR A 305 -23.05 4.06 -51.49
C THR A 305 -21.68 4.69 -51.24
N LYS A 306 -20.84 4.63 -52.28
CA LYS A 306 -19.66 5.48 -52.42
C LYS A 306 -20.14 6.85 -52.89
N ASN A 307 -19.59 7.91 -52.32
CA ASN A 307 -18.90 8.90 -53.14
C ASN A 307 -17.74 9.55 -52.38
N LYS A 308 -16.59 9.56 -53.06
CA LYS A 308 -15.30 10.08 -52.63
C LYS A 308 -15.20 11.57 -52.98
N GLY A 309 -14.64 12.36 -52.07
CA GLY A 309 -13.97 13.63 -52.37
C GLY A 309 -12.64 13.65 -51.64
N ALA A 310 -11.55 13.77 -52.40
CA ALA A 310 -10.18 13.54 -51.97
C ALA A 310 -9.61 14.68 -51.13
N ALA A 311 -8.90 14.35 -50.04
CA ALA A 311 -7.96 15.27 -49.40
C ALA A 311 -6.82 14.50 -48.72
N SER A 312 -5.61 14.92 -49.07
CA SER A 312 -4.27 14.49 -48.68
C SER A 312 -4.12 13.74 -47.35
N LYS A 313 -3.42 12.59 -47.41
CA LYS A 313 -2.94 11.81 -46.25
C LYS A 313 -2.20 12.72 -45.27
N LYS A 314 -2.81 13.01 -44.11
CA LYS A 314 -2.08 13.47 -42.91
C LYS A 314 -1.74 12.24 -42.07
N PRO A 315 -0.51 12.14 -41.52
CA PRO A 315 -0.17 11.03 -40.64
C PRO A 315 -0.98 11.12 -39.35
N LYS A 316 -1.55 9.99 -38.94
CA LYS A 316 -2.29 9.80 -37.69
C LYS A 316 -1.30 9.81 -36.52
N PHE A 317 -1.60 10.58 -35.48
CA PHE A 317 -0.89 10.52 -34.20
C PHE A 317 -1.37 9.29 -33.43
N GLU A 318 -0.54 8.26 -33.32
CA GLU A 318 -0.88 7.07 -32.54
C GLU A 318 -0.45 7.20 -31.06
N HIS A 319 0.60 7.94 -30.72
CA HIS A 319 0.89 8.38 -29.34
C HIS A 319 1.60 9.75 -29.40
N GLY A 320 1.24 10.76 -28.58
CA GLY A 320 2.11 11.94 -28.39
C GLY A 320 1.46 13.32 -28.50
N GLY A 321 1.33 13.99 -27.35
CA GLY A 321 1.33 15.45 -27.30
C GLY A 321 2.74 16.01 -27.56
N CYS A 322 2.85 17.33 -27.61
CA CYS A 322 4.11 18.04 -27.78
C CYS A 322 5.15 17.59 -26.74
N PRO A 323 6.34 17.11 -27.12
CA PRO A 323 7.34 16.63 -26.17
C PRO A 323 7.84 17.73 -25.21
N ALA A 324 7.70 19.02 -25.57
CA ALA A 324 8.11 20.13 -24.72
C ALA A 324 7.07 20.51 -23.64
N CYS A 325 5.79 20.59 -24.00
CA CYS A 325 4.74 21.10 -23.09
C CYS A 325 3.59 20.12 -22.85
N GLN A 326 3.65 18.92 -23.43
CA GLN A 326 2.72 17.80 -23.31
C GLN A 326 1.28 18.13 -23.75
N GLN A 327 1.07 19.27 -24.41
CA GLN A 327 -0.21 19.69 -24.97
C GLN A 327 -0.43 19.07 -26.35
N ARG A 328 -1.68 18.99 -26.80
CA ARG A 328 -2.06 18.38 -28.08
C ARG A 328 -1.73 19.30 -29.28
N HIS A 329 -0.45 19.40 -29.61
CA HIS A 329 0.06 20.05 -30.82
C HIS A 329 1.43 19.49 -31.23
N GLU A 330 1.82 19.71 -32.48
CA GLU A 330 3.17 19.41 -32.99
C GLU A 330 4.21 20.36 -32.38
N LEU A 331 5.41 19.84 -32.08
CA LEU A 331 6.51 20.62 -31.49
C LEU A 331 6.83 21.92 -32.25
N ARG A 332 6.71 21.91 -33.59
CA ARG A 332 6.91 23.09 -34.48
C ARG A 332 5.95 24.24 -34.23
N LYS A 333 4.80 23.96 -33.61
CA LYS A 333 3.75 24.93 -33.26
C LYS A 333 3.72 25.23 -31.76
N CYS A 334 4.71 24.75 -31.00
CA CYS A 334 4.79 24.99 -29.57
C CYS A 334 5.25 26.41 -29.27
N PHE A 335 4.38 27.19 -28.63
CA PHE A 335 4.67 28.58 -28.23
C PHE A 335 5.75 28.70 -27.15
N TYR A 336 6.01 27.62 -26.40
CA TYR A 336 7.09 27.59 -25.41
C TYR A 336 8.48 27.44 -26.04
N ILE A 337 8.59 26.84 -27.23
CA ILE A 337 9.85 26.67 -27.97
C ILE A 337 10.03 27.78 -29.01
N HIS A 338 8.94 28.16 -29.68
CA HIS A 338 8.91 29.23 -30.68
C HIS A 338 8.13 30.44 -30.15
N SER A 339 8.79 31.22 -29.29
CA SER A 339 8.22 32.44 -28.69
C SER A 339 7.83 33.48 -29.75
N ASN A 340 8.51 33.50 -30.89
CA ASN A 340 8.21 34.37 -32.03
C ASN A 340 6.87 34.06 -32.74
N LYS A 341 6.32 32.86 -32.56
CA LYS A 341 5.02 32.44 -33.10
C LYS A 341 3.89 32.56 -32.06
N ALA A 342 4.20 33.03 -30.85
CA ALA A 342 3.22 33.15 -29.78
C ALA A 342 2.33 34.39 -29.99
N PRO A 343 0.99 34.26 -29.88
CA PRO A 343 0.10 35.40 -29.89
C PRO A 343 0.37 36.38 -28.73
N LYS A 344 0.07 37.67 -28.92
CA LYS A 344 0.32 38.72 -27.90
C LYS A 344 -0.34 38.47 -26.53
N TRP A 345 -1.37 37.64 -26.47
CA TRP A 345 -2.07 37.28 -25.23
C TRP A 345 -1.46 36.06 -24.51
N PHE A 346 -0.51 35.36 -25.13
CA PHE A 346 0.09 34.15 -24.56
C PHE A 346 1.08 34.52 -23.44
N LYS A 347 0.81 34.07 -22.22
CA LYS A 347 1.70 34.20 -21.07
C LYS A 347 2.29 32.82 -20.71
N PRO A 348 3.60 32.59 -20.88
CA PRO A 348 4.21 31.29 -20.59
C PRO A 348 4.18 31.00 -19.08
N ARG A 349 3.82 29.77 -18.71
CA ARG A 349 3.89 29.30 -17.32
C ARG A 349 5.34 28.98 -16.92
N GLN A 350 5.79 29.55 -15.80
CA GLN A 350 7.16 29.36 -15.29
C GLN A 350 7.51 27.89 -15.03
N SER A 351 6.56 27.11 -14.50
CA SER A 351 6.75 25.67 -14.26
C SER A 351 6.95 24.85 -15.53
N THR A 352 6.38 25.26 -16.66
CA THR A 352 6.56 24.60 -17.95
C THR A 352 7.89 24.99 -18.58
N LEU A 353 8.32 26.24 -18.44
CA LEU A 353 9.65 26.70 -18.88
C LEU A 353 10.77 25.96 -18.14
N TYR A 354 10.67 25.82 -16.82
CA TYR A 354 11.64 25.08 -16.02
C TYR A 354 11.75 23.62 -16.47
N LYS A 355 10.61 22.96 -16.74
CA LYS A 355 10.60 21.59 -17.27
C LYS A 355 11.26 21.48 -18.63
N ILE A 356 11.03 22.44 -19.53
CA ILE A 356 11.65 22.46 -20.86
C ILE A 356 13.16 22.66 -20.75
N GLU A 357 13.62 23.54 -19.84
CA GLU A 357 15.04 23.76 -19.63
C GLU A 357 15.73 22.53 -19.04
N HIS A 358 15.08 21.85 -18.09
CA HIS A 358 15.56 20.57 -17.59
C HIS A 358 15.62 19.51 -18.69
N LEU A 359 14.59 19.41 -19.55
CA LEU A 359 14.60 18.47 -20.69
C LEU A 359 15.70 18.79 -21.69
N ARG A 360 16.03 20.07 -21.91
CA ARG A 360 17.19 20.47 -22.73
C ARG A 360 18.51 20.01 -22.15
N GLN A 361 18.63 19.84 -20.84
CA GLN A 361 19.87 19.42 -20.19
C GLN A 361 19.97 17.90 -20.05
N THR A 362 18.85 17.20 -19.85
CA THR A 362 18.86 15.76 -19.51
C THR A 362 18.55 14.83 -20.67
N ASP A 363 17.86 15.27 -21.72
CA ASP A 363 17.36 14.39 -22.78
C ASP A 363 18.03 14.67 -24.13
N THR A 364 18.90 13.74 -24.56
CA THR A 364 19.61 13.81 -25.84
C THR A 364 18.67 13.67 -27.04
N THR A 365 17.59 12.90 -26.92
CA THR A 365 16.60 12.71 -27.99
C THR A 365 15.79 13.99 -28.23
N PHE A 366 15.49 14.74 -27.18
CA PHE A 366 14.82 16.03 -27.27
C PHE A 366 15.72 17.09 -27.91
N GLN A 367 17.03 17.07 -27.63
CA GLN A 367 18.00 17.95 -28.28
C GLN A 367 18.13 17.66 -29.79
N GLU A 368 18.16 16.40 -30.19
CA GLU A 368 18.20 15.99 -31.61
C GLU A 368 16.94 16.47 -32.35
N LEU A 369 15.75 16.30 -31.77
CA LEU A 369 14.49 16.80 -32.34
C LEU A 369 14.46 18.34 -32.49
N LEU A 370 15.07 19.09 -31.57
CA LEU A 370 15.20 20.53 -31.69
C LEU A 370 16.20 20.93 -32.80
N LYS A 371 17.30 20.19 -32.96
CA LYS A 371 18.29 20.41 -34.03
C LYS A 371 17.70 20.10 -35.40
N GLU A 372 16.97 18.99 -35.56
CA GLU A 372 16.27 18.64 -36.81
C GLU A 372 15.25 19.71 -37.24
N GLN A 373 14.64 20.41 -36.28
CA GLN A 373 13.73 21.54 -36.57
C GLN A 373 14.46 22.85 -36.89
N ALA A 374 15.69 23.03 -36.40
CA ALA A 374 16.54 24.17 -36.70
C ALA A 374 17.24 24.06 -38.07
N ILE A 375 17.52 22.83 -38.55
CA ILE A 375 18.18 22.55 -39.84
C ILE A 375 17.25 22.74 -41.06
N GLN A 376 15.99 23.13 -40.85
CA GLN A 376 15.10 23.58 -41.93
C GLN A 376 14.92 25.13 -41.92
N PRO A 377 15.97 25.95 -42.10
CA PRO A 377 15.78 27.32 -42.53
C PRO A 377 15.56 27.31 -44.04
N SER A 378 14.33 27.59 -44.47
CA SER A 378 13.99 28.46 -45.62
C SER A 378 14.88 28.51 -46.88
N THR A 379 15.56 27.44 -47.29
CA THR A 379 16.52 27.49 -48.43
C THR A 379 16.09 26.68 -49.66
N ILE A 380 14.93 26.01 -49.63
CA ILE A 380 14.42 25.29 -50.82
C ILE A 380 13.45 26.14 -51.66
N ILE A 381 12.84 27.19 -51.09
CA ILE A 381 11.83 28.00 -51.83
C ILE A 381 12.46 29.13 -52.66
N LYS A 382 13.75 29.47 -52.47
CA LYS A 382 14.42 30.51 -53.26
C LYS A 382 15.14 30.00 -54.52
N GLN A 383 15.52 28.72 -54.60
CA GLN A 383 16.17 28.20 -55.83
C GLN A 383 15.16 27.79 -56.92
N GLU A 384 13.96 27.32 -56.57
CA GLU A 384 12.92 27.03 -57.57
C GLU A 384 12.25 28.28 -58.16
N LYS A 385 12.24 29.41 -57.43
CA LYS A 385 11.73 30.68 -57.97
C LYS A 385 12.73 31.43 -58.86
N MET A 386 14.03 31.17 -58.73
CA MET A 386 15.03 31.73 -59.66
C MET A 386 15.15 30.93 -60.95
N THR A 387 14.99 29.60 -60.93
CA THR A 387 14.97 28.79 -62.18
C THR A 387 13.68 28.93 -62.97
N ALA A 388 12.56 29.29 -62.33
CA ALA A 388 11.31 29.65 -63.00
C ALA A 388 11.32 31.06 -63.61
N TRP A 389 12.15 31.99 -63.11
CA TRP A 389 12.25 33.35 -63.67
C TRP A 389 13.19 33.41 -64.90
N VAL A 390 14.25 32.60 -64.94
CA VAL A 390 15.21 32.58 -66.08
C VAL A 390 14.69 31.82 -67.31
N LYS A 391 13.68 30.94 -67.15
CA LYS A 391 13.08 30.19 -68.30
C LYS A 391 11.98 30.94 -69.06
N ASN A 392 11.50 32.08 -68.57
CA ASN A 392 10.44 32.87 -69.22
C ASN A 392 10.94 34.12 -69.97
N TYR A 393 12.26 34.27 -70.18
CA TYR A 393 12.84 35.42 -70.90
C TYR A 393 13.90 35.07 -71.96
N ARG A 394 13.93 33.83 -72.46
CA ARG A 394 14.64 33.48 -73.70
C ARG A 394 13.81 32.52 -74.54
N ASN A 395 13.30 33.08 -75.64
CA ASN A 395 12.57 32.52 -76.78
C ASN A 395 11.04 32.54 -76.66
#